data_AF-A0A849WIL0-F1
#
_entry.id   AF-A0A849WIL0-F1
#
_cell.length_a   1.000
_cell.length_b   1.000
_cell.length_c   1.000
_cell.angle_alpha   90.00
_cell.angle_beta   90.00
_cell.angle_gamma   90.00
#
_symmetry.space_group_name_H-M   'P 1'
#
loop_
_entity.id
_entity.type
_entity.pdbx_description
1 polymer ?
#
loop_
_entity_poly.entity_id
_entity_poly.type
_entity_poly.pdbx_seq_one_letter_code
_entity_poly.pdbx_strand_id
1 'polypeptide(L)'
;MESLFREGQRFQEYILLEKLPQGDFSEVWKAQSGYGKCLVCIKFFFCDFSHLQRQKTKLLEPCHPYLVKFLKLDFEYEIPYLIMPFMDKGNLKSLLHSNMCSEKALEIIRFILLALVCLHSQNIVHGSIKEENVLFQSPYNIYLSDWGWNTSPETLPSKDMVDLGNIIEKLILRCMSRNQHPKDMPALLLLKQLQEKSPFYPDAMAMLEDLHQGQRKIYQPAEDRFCLASSGEKIQAFSLDAFLLGSIFFIYSMPMPLSIALFLLYFLFLEGILGMTLGKKLLGLEICRKTEEKVDLGLALWRIILFYCALPFCFFFLLRKKSLNWHDRIAGTVVRKKTS
;
A
#
# COMPACT_ATOMS: atom_id res chain seq x y z
N MET A 1 9.81 31.07 18.80
CA MET A 1 11.24 30.73 18.60
C MET A 1 11.56 31.07 17.15
N GLU A 2 12.58 31.90 16.90
CA GLU A 2 12.96 32.26 15.53
C GLU A 2 13.47 31.02 14.77
N SER A 3 13.26 30.99 13.45
CA SER A 3 13.73 29.88 12.61
C SER A 3 15.25 29.85 12.57
N LEU A 4 15.86 28.68 12.79
CA LEU A 4 17.30 28.50 12.61
C LEU A 4 17.71 28.46 11.14
N PHE A 5 16.78 28.03 10.29
CA PHE A 5 17.01 27.86 8.86
C PHE A 5 16.26 28.90 8.02
N ARG A 6 16.71 29.08 6.78
CA ARG A 6 16.10 30.01 5.81
C ARG A 6 15.68 29.28 4.53
N GLU A 7 14.64 29.80 3.89
CA GLU A 7 14.26 29.35 2.54
C GLU A 7 15.41 29.55 1.55
N GLY A 8 15.63 28.57 0.68
CA GLY A 8 16.76 28.50 -0.25
C GLY A 8 18.08 28.05 0.38
N GLN A 9 18.16 27.91 1.71
CA GLN A 9 19.36 27.40 2.37
C GLN A 9 19.62 25.94 1.97
N ARG A 10 20.89 25.62 1.76
CA ARG A 10 21.33 24.25 1.52
C ARG A 10 21.58 23.54 2.85
N PHE A 11 20.98 22.37 3.01
CA PHE A 11 21.26 21.42 4.09
C PHE A 11 21.72 20.10 3.48
N GLN A 12 23.01 19.79 3.59
CA GLN A 12 23.65 18.64 2.91
C GLN A 12 23.35 18.64 1.40
N GLU A 13 22.77 17.56 0.88
CA GLU A 13 22.32 17.43 -0.51
C GLU A 13 20.94 18.04 -0.79
N TYR A 14 20.28 18.68 0.17
CA TYR A 14 18.92 19.21 0.02
C TYR A 14 18.89 20.74 0.00
N ILE A 15 17.96 21.30 -0.75
CA ILE A 15 17.61 22.72 -0.73
C ILE A 15 16.30 22.86 0.04
N LEU A 16 16.33 23.65 1.11
CA LEU A 16 15.14 23.95 1.91
C LEU A 16 14.24 24.88 1.11
N LEU A 17 12.98 24.48 0.91
CA LEU A 17 12.03 25.22 0.09
C LEU A 17 11.04 25.99 0.93
N GLU A 18 10.41 25.35 1.92
CA GLU A 18 9.31 25.95 2.65
C GLU A 18 9.29 25.41 4.07
N LYS A 19 9.16 26.30 5.05
CA LYS A 19 8.93 25.90 6.44
C LYS A 19 7.48 25.47 6.61
N LEU A 20 7.29 24.26 7.10
CA LEU A 20 5.96 23.70 7.40
C LEU A 20 5.52 24.09 8.83
N PRO A 21 4.22 23.99 9.15
CA PRO A 21 3.70 24.36 10.47
C PRO A 21 4.48 23.73 11.63
N GLN A 22 4.76 24.56 12.64
CA GLN A 22 5.71 24.29 13.72
C GLN A 22 5.15 23.38 14.81
N GLY A 23 6.00 22.51 15.36
CA GLY A 23 5.81 21.88 16.67
C GLY A 23 6.72 22.54 17.71
N ASP A 24 6.37 22.46 18.99
CA ASP A 24 7.07 23.20 20.06
C ASP A 24 8.57 22.83 20.20
N PHE A 25 8.95 21.60 19.82
CA PHE A 25 10.30 21.04 19.99
C PHE A 25 10.99 20.68 18.67
N SER A 26 10.43 21.09 17.54
CA SER A 26 10.97 20.74 16.22
C SER A 26 10.62 21.74 15.14
N GLU A 27 11.51 21.87 14.17
CA GLU A 27 11.28 22.65 12.96
C GLU A 27 11.21 21.73 11.74
N VAL A 28 10.17 21.87 10.94
CA VAL A 28 9.90 20.98 9.81
C VAL A 28 9.97 21.76 8.50
N TRP A 29 10.72 21.23 7.54
CA TRP A 29 10.91 21.85 6.23
C TRP A 29 10.56 20.90 5.11
N LYS A 30 9.83 21.43 4.12
CA LYS A 30 9.81 20.85 2.78
C LYS A 30 11.12 21.18 2.09
N ALA A 31 11.75 20.19 1.50
CA ALA A 31 13.03 20.32 0.82
C ALA A 31 13.06 19.52 -0.49
N GLN A 32 14.00 19.86 -1.35
CA GLN A 32 14.23 19.17 -2.63
C GLN A 32 15.64 18.58 -2.66
N SER A 33 15.77 17.34 -3.10
CA SER A 33 17.08 16.70 -3.30
C SER A 33 17.84 17.38 -4.44
N GLY A 34 19.13 17.62 -4.28
CA GLY A 34 20.00 18.22 -5.28
C GLY A 34 20.26 17.33 -6.50
N TYR A 35 20.03 16.00 -6.38
CA TYR A 35 20.24 15.02 -7.45
C TYR A 35 18.94 14.60 -8.17
N GLY A 36 17.81 15.30 -7.95
CA GLY A 36 16.56 15.05 -8.67
C GLY A 36 15.37 15.87 -8.16
N LYS A 37 14.25 15.90 -8.90
CA LYS A 37 13.04 16.64 -8.48
C LYS A 37 12.24 15.98 -7.34
N CYS A 38 12.88 15.19 -6.47
CA CYS A 38 12.21 14.51 -5.37
C CYS A 38 12.02 15.46 -4.18
N LEU A 39 10.78 15.58 -3.72
CA LEU A 39 10.43 16.35 -2.53
C LEU A 39 10.53 15.46 -1.28
N VAL A 40 11.15 16.01 -0.25
CA VAL A 40 11.28 15.40 1.07
C VAL A 40 10.82 16.36 2.15
N CYS A 41 10.56 15.80 3.32
CA CYS A 41 10.33 16.53 4.55
C CYS A 41 11.53 16.30 5.47
N ILE A 42 12.13 17.37 5.98
CA ILE A 42 13.24 17.35 6.93
C ILE A 42 12.74 17.93 8.25
N LYS A 43 12.75 17.12 9.30
CA LYS A 43 12.38 17.51 10.65
C LYS A 43 13.65 17.65 11.49
N PHE A 44 13.93 18.86 11.93
CA PHE A 44 15.01 19.19 12.87
C PHE A 44 14.48 19.16 14.28
N PHE A 45 15.22 18.55 15.18
CA PHE A 45 14.85 18.43 16.59
C PHE A 45 15.69 19.35 17.45
N PHE A 46 15.06 20.00 18.44
CA PHE A 46 15.72 20.92 19.37
C PHE A 46 15.80 20.36 20.80
N CYS A 47 15.48 19.08 20.97
CA CYS A 47 15.63 18.36 22.21
C CYS A 47 16.59 17.17 22.04
N ASP A 48 17.15 16.73 23.16
CA ASP A 48 18.12 15.64 23.19
C ASP A 48 17.42 14.28 22.97
N PHE A 49 17.77 13.63 21.85
CA PHE A 49 17.29 12.30 21.47
C PHE A 49 18.37 11.21 21.56
N SER A 50 19.47 11.47 22.28
CA SER A 50 20.57 10.51 22.46
C SER A 50 20.09 9.14 22.98
N HIS A 51 19.04 9.13 23.81
CA HIS A 51 18.43 7.90 24.33
C HIS A 51 17.79 7.00 23.24
N LEU A 52 17.36 7.56 22.10
CA LEU A 52 16.81 6.83 20.96
C LEU A 52 17.88 6.32 19.98
N GLN A 53 19.16 6.66 20.20
CA GLN A 53 20.24 6.21 19.32
C GLN A 53 20.31 4.68 19.23
N ARG A 54 20.10 3.98 20.35
CA ARG A 54 20.04 2.50 20.39
C ARG A 54 18.87 1.92 19.59
N GLN A 55 17.84 2.73 19.33
CA GLN A 55 16.63 2.32 18.60
C GLN A 55 16.66 2.77 17.13
N LYS A 56 17.68 3.55 16.71
CA LYS A 56 17.82 4.06 15.33
C LYS A 56 17.67 2.98 14.28
N THR A 57 18.31 1.82 14.46
CA THR A 57 18.21 0.69 13.51
C THR A 57 16.77 0.19 13.38
N LYS A 58 16.07 0.05 14.50
CA LYS A 58 14.67 -0.38 14.56
C LYS A 58 13.71 0.65 13.96
N LEU A 59 14.01 1.94 14.10
CA LEU A 59 13.24 3.02 13.46
C LEU A 59 13.46 3.07 11.93
N LEU A 60 14.58 2.53 11.43
CA LEU A 60 14.93 2.45 10.00
C LEU A 60 14.64 1.08 9.37
N GLU A 61 14.15 0.11 10.15
CA GLU A 61 13.78 -1.24 9.71
C GLU A 61 12.65 -1.23 8.66
N PRO A 62 12.46 -2.33 7.90
CA PRO A 62 11.67 -2.32 6.67
C PRO A 62 10.22 -1.87 6.85
N CYS A 63 9.75 -1.20 5.79
CA CYS A 63 8.53 -0.40 5.70
C CYS A 63 7.27 -1.09 6.24
N HIS A 64 6.60 -0.42 7.17
CA HIS A 64 5.21 -0.70 7.47
C HIS A 64 4.30 0.07 6.51
N PRO A 65 3.34 -0.58 5.84
CA PRO A 65 2.59 0.00 4.73
C PRO A 65 1.73 1.22 5.11
N TYR A 66 1.54 1.46 6.40
CA TYR A 66 0.66 2.51 6.95
C TYR A 66 1.42 3.54 7.80
N LEU A 67 2.76 3.47 7.84
CA LEU A 67 3.60 4.44 8.52
C LEU A 67 4.41 5.24 7.51
N VAL A 68 4.64 6.52 7.79
CA VAL A 68 5.60 7.31 7.03
C VAL A 68 6.99 6.74 7.25
N LYS A 69 7.64 6.31 6.16
CA LYS A 69 8.98 5.72 6.19
C LYS A 69 10.04 6.78 6.51
N PHE A 70 10.94 6.45 7.42
CA PHE A 70 12.16 7.22 7.63
C PHE A 70 13.19 6.88 6.54
N LEU A 71 13.62 7.89 5.78
CA LEU A 71 14.64 7.74 4.74
C LEU A 71 16.04 7.86 5.34
N LYS A 72 16.23 8.79 6.27
CA LYS A 72 17.48 9.03 6.98
C LYS A 72 17.17 9.60 8.36
N LEU A 73 17.86 9.13 9.37
CA LEU A 73 17.74 9.61 10.75
C LEU A 73 19.14 9.78 11.32
N ASP A 74 19.40 10.93 11.94
CA ASP A 74 20.71 11.24 12.48
C ASP A 74 20.59 12.06 13.77
N PHE A 75 20.92 11.41 14.88
CA PHE A 75 20.87 12.03 16.21
C PHE A 75 22.21 12.65 16.62
N GLU A 76 23.29 12.36 15.89
CA GLU A 76 24.66 12.79 16.23
C GLU A 76 25.11 14.02 15.44
N TYR A 77 24.31 14.46 14.46
CA TYR A 77 24.53 15.71 13.75
C TYR A 77 24.37 16.91 14.69
N GLU A 78 25.04 18.03 14.38
CA GLU A 78 25.00 19.27 15.18
C GLU A 78 23.57 19.68 15.58
N ILE A 79 22.63 19.52 14.65
CA ILE A 79 21.19 19.59 14.91
C ILE A 79 20.59 18.24 14.48
N PRO A 80 20.08 17.42 15.42
CA PRO A 80 19.47 16.14 15.10
C PRO A 80 18.34 16.29 14.06
N TYR A 81 18.27 15.36 13.10
CA TYR A 81 17.28 15.45 12.03
C TYR A 81 16.75 14.12 11.53
N LEU A 82 15.54 14.17 10.98
CA LEU A 82 14.85 13.08 10.29
C LEU A 82 14.48 13.53 8.87
N ILE A 83 14.79 12.71 7.88
CA ILE A 83 14.34 12.88 6.49
C ILE A 83 13.30 11.81 6.17
N MET A 84 12.17 12.24 5.60
CA MET A 84 11.07 11.37 5.17
C MET A 84 10.47 11.85 3.84
N PRO A 85 9.70 11.03 3.11
CA PRO A 85 9.00 11.48 1.92
C PRO A 85 8.03 12.63 2.24
N PHE A 86 7.93 13.62 1.35
CA PHE A 86 6.91 14.66 1.47
C PHE A 86 5.54 14.12 1.00
N MET A 87 4.51 14.25 1.85
CA MET A 87 3.14 13.84 1.53
C MET A 87 2.37 15.04 0.96
N ASP A 88 2.15 15.04 -0.36
CA ASP A 88 1.67 16.19 -1.11
C ASP A 88 0.13 16.33 -1.14
N LYS A 89 -0.62 15.38 -0.57
CA LYS A 89 -2.10 15.44 -0.52
C LYS A 89 -2.66 15.91 0.82
N GLY A 90 -1.80 16.46 1.69
CA GLY A 90 -2.22 17.04 2.96
C GLY A 90 -2.48 16.00 4.05
N ASN A 91 -3.30 16.40 5.03
CA ASN A 91 -3.55 15.63 6.25
C ASN A 91 -5.04 15.56 6.61
N LEU A 92 -5.37 14.79 7.65
CA LEU A 92 -6.76 14.56 8.07
C LEU A 92 -7.42 15.85 8.54
N LYS A 93 -6.66 16.77 9.15
CA LYS A 93 -7.19 18.06 9.59
C LYS A 93 -7.78 18.84 8.42
N SER A 94 -7.03 18.97 7.31
CA SER A 94 -7.53 19.60 6.10
C SER A 94 -8.74 18.87 5.53
N LEU A 95 -8.73 17.53 5.58
CA LEU A 95 -9.83 16.71 5.07
C LEU A 95 -11.11 16.85 5.92
N LEU A 96 -11.00 17.05 7.23
CA LEU A 96 -12.16 17.30 8.11
C LEU A 96 -12.89 18.61 7.75
N HIS A 97 -12.20 19.59 7.18
CA HIS A 97 -12.83 20.80 6.66
C HIS A 97 -13.53 20.59 5.30
N SER A 98 -13.24 19.49 4.61
CA SER A 98 -13.88 19.10 3.34
C SER A 98 -15.07 18.16 3.55
N ASN A 99 -15.83 17.86 2.49
CA ASN A 99 -16.94 16.91 2.57
C ASN A 99 -16.41 15.47 2.62
N MET A 100 -16.83 14.70 3.63
CA MET A 100 -16.43 13.30 3.83
C MET A 100 -17.68 12.42 4.07
N CYS A 101 -17.68 11.19 3.54
CA CYS A 101 -18.70 10.18 3.85
C CYS A 101 -18.22 9.23 4.96
N SER A 102 -19.16 8.52 5.59
CA SER A 102 -18.86 7.63 6.71
C SER A 102 -17.97 6.45 6.31
N GLU A 103 -18.04 5.97 5.06
CA GLU A 103 -17.14 4.91 4.56
C GLU A 103 -15.69 5.38 4.53
N LYS A 104 -15.45 6.63 4.14
CA LYS A 104 -14.10 7.20 4.11
C LYS A 104 -13.53 7.38 5.50
N ALA A 105 -14.35 7.82 6.45
CA ALA A 105 -13.98 7.90 7.86
C ALA A 105 -13.58 6.52 8.41
N LEU A 106 -14.39 5.50 8.12
CA LEU A 106 -14.14 4.12 8.52
C LEU A 106 -12.84 3.57 7.92
N GLU A 107 -12.58 3.87 6.66
CA GLU A 107 -11.31 3.55 6.00
C GLU A 107 -10.13 4.19 6.73
N ILE A 108 -10.19 5.49 7.04
CA ILE A 108 -9.15 6.21 7.79
C ILE A 108 -8.89 5.55 9.15
N ILE A 109 -9.93 5.24 9.90
CA ILE A 109 -9.81 4.57 11.20
C ILE A 109 -9.14 3.20 11.07
N ARG A 110 -9.51 2.41 10.06
CA ARG A 110 -8.86 1.13 9.77
C ARG A 110 -7.36 1.30 9.51
N PHE A 111 -6.96 2.30 8.74
CA PHE A 111 -5.54 2.59 8.46
C PHE A 111 -4.77 2.97 9.72
N ILE A 112 -5.32 3.85 10.57
CA ILE A 112 -4.69 4.26 11.83
C ILE A 112 -4.46 3.03 12.72
N LEU A 113 -5.48 2.19 12.89
CA LEU A 113 -5.38 1.00 13.73
C LEU A 113 -4.36 -0.01 13.20
N LEU A 114 -4.29 -0.25 11.89
CA LEU A 114 -3.26 -1.11 11.30
C LEU A 114 -1.84 -0.55 11.52
N ALA A 115 -1.67 0.78 11.51
CA ALA A 115 -0.41 1.41 11.87
C ALA A 115 -0.07 1.19 13.36
N LEU A 116 -1.05 1.28 14.25
CA LEU A 116 -0.87 1.04 15.69
C LEU A 116 -0.53 -0.41 16.02
N VAL A 117 -1.19 -1.39 15.38
CA VAL A 117 -0.83 -2.82 15.50
C VAL A 117 0.64 -3.03 15.18
N CYS A 118 1.08 -2.43 14.08
CA CYS A 118 2.46 -2.47 13.64
C CYS A 118 3.40 -1.90 14.71
N LEU A 119 3.14 -0.68 15.20
CA LEU A 119 3.99 -0.02 16.20
C LEU A 119 4.04 -0.84 17.51
N HIS A 120 2.87 -1.24 18.01
CA HIS A 120 2.74 -2.00 19.25
C HIS A 120 3.36 -3.40 19.16
N SER A 121 3.30 -4.06 17.99
CA SER A 121 4.00 -5.35 17.78
C SER A 121 5.51 -5.23 17.95
N GLN A 122 6.04 -4.03 17.78
CA GLN A 122 7.44 -3.69 17.99
C GLN A 122 7.67 -3.01 19.35
N ASN A 123 6.71 -3.00 20.29
CA ASN A 123 6.80 -2.26 21.55
C ASN A 123 7.10 -0.76 21.37
N ILE A 124 6.61 -0.17 20.28
CA ILE A 124 6.66 1.27 20.02
C ILE A 124 5.26 1.81 20.24
N VAL A 125 5.14 2.89 20.99
CA VAL A 125 3.86 3.61 21.12
C VAL A 125 3.97 4.91 20.32
N HIS A 126 2.91 5.30 19.63
CA HIS A 126 2.89 6.56 18.91
C HIS A 126 2.90 7.74 19.90
N GLY A 127 2.00 7.72 20.87
CA GLY A 127 1.85 8.63 22.01
C GLY A 127 1.44 10.06 21.66
N SER A 128 0.94 10.29 20.44
CA SER A 128 0.51 11.63 19.97
C SER A 128 -0.28 11.56 18.66
N ILE A 129 -1.34 10.74 18.63
CA ILE A 129 -2.14 10.61 17.41
C ILE A 129 -3.05 11.84 17.29
N LYS A 130 -2.92 12.57 16.19
CA LYS A 130 -3.70 13.77 15.90
C LYS A 130 -3.96 13.90 14.41
N GLU A 131 -4.94 14.72 14.03
CA GLU A 131 -5.35 14.86 12.64
C GLU A 131 -4.24 15.37 11.72
N GLU A 132 -3.28 16.15 12.24
CA GLU A 132 -2.12 16.61 11.48
C GLU A 132 -1.15 15.47 11.13
N ASN A 133 -1.14 14.39 11.90
CA ASN A 133 -0.21 13.27 11.74
C ASN A 133 -0.76 12.14 10.85
N VAL A 134 -2.02 12.24 10.43
CA VAL A 134 -2.63 11.31 9.47
C VAL A 134 -2.52 11.93 8.08
N LEU A 135 -1.52 11.48 7.32
CA LEU A 135 -1.13 12.07 6.04
C LEU A 135 -1.64 11.26 4.85
N PHE A 136 -1.86 11.96 3.73
CA PHE A 136 -2.30 11.35 2.48
C PHE A 136 -1.23 11.50 1.39
N GLN A 137 -0.95 10.40 0.70
CA GLN A 137 -0.18 10.43 -0.56
C GLN A 137 -1.09 10.33 -1.79
N SER A 138 -2.28 9.76 -1.61
CA SER A 138 -3.34 9.70 -2.61
C SER A 138 -4.68 9.54 -1.87
N PRO A 139 -5.83 9.63 -2.57
CA PRO A 139 -7.13 9.36 -1.95
C PRO A 139 -7.25 7.98 -1.29
N TYR A 140 -6.36 7.02 -1.62
CA TYR A 140 -6.41 5.64 -1.12
C TYR A 140 -5.19 5.25 -0.27
N ASN A 141 -4.18 6.12 -0.17
CA ASN A 141 -2.94 5.84 0.55
C ASN A 141 -2.82 6.78 1.75
N ILE A 142 -3.02 6.21 2.94
CA ILE A 142 -3.04 6.89 4.23
C ILE A 142 -1.85 6.40 5.06
N TYR A 143 -1.12 7.34 5.65
CA TYR A 143 0.07 7.07 6.44
C TYR A 143 0.01 7.83 7.76
N LEU A 144 0.42 7.18 8.84
CA LEU A 144 0.61 7.80 10.14
C LEU A 144 2.07 8.26 10.26
N SER A 145 2.28 9.55 10.56
CA SER A 145 3.59 10.20 10.70
C SER A 145 3.92 10.51 12.16
N ASP A 146 5.12 11.01 12.45
CA ASP A 146 5.51 11.48 13.79
C ASP A 146 5.46 10.40 14.90
N TRP A 147 5.70 9.15 14.52
CA TRP A 147 5.86 8.01 15.41
C TRP A 147 7.34 7.83 15.84
N GLY A 148 7.59 6.97 16.83
CA GLY A 148 8.95 6.50 17.17
C GLY A 148 9.69 7.32 18.24
N TRP A 149 9.05 8.33 18.81
CA TRP A 149 9.66 9.21 19.84
C TRP A 149 9.36 8.79 21.29
N ASN A 150 8.34 7.96 21.50
CA ASN A 150 7.89 7.56 22.83
C ASN A 150 8.23 6.09 23.09
N THR A 151 8.96 5.83 24.18
CA THR A 151 9.32 4.48 24.62
C THR A 151 9.00 4.30 26.09
N SER A 152 7.80 3.80 26.42
CA SER A 152 7.54 3.19 27.72
C SER A 152 6.43 2.12 27.65
N PRO A 153 6.53 1.01 28.42
CA PRO A 153 5.85 -0.24 28.06
C PRO A 153 4.49 -0.47 28.74
N GLU A 154 4.07 0.32 29.73
CA GLU A 154 3.00 -0.14 30.65
C GLU A 154 1.75 0.75 30.72
N THR A 155 1.83 2.03 30.31
CA THR A 155 0.68 2.96 30.40
C THR A 155 0.44 3.78 29.14
N LEU A 156 1.24 3.60 28.09
CA LEU A 156 1.17 4.41 26.87
C LEU A 156 0.22 3.87 25.78
N PRO A 157 -0.01 2.55 25.59
CA PRO A 157 -0.99 2.08 24.61
C PRO A 157 -2.41 2.63 24.86
N SER A 158 -2.76 2.91 26.12
CA SER A 158 -4.02 3.56 26.47
C SER A 158 -4.08 5.00 25.95
N LYS A 159 -2.95 5.71 25.83
CA LYS A 159 -2.89 7.04 25.23
C LYS A 159 -3.23 7.00 23.75
N ASP A 160 -2.63 6.08 22.99
CA ASP A 160 -2.92 5.92 21.55
C ASP A 160 -4.39 5.60 21.31
N MET A 161 -5.00 4.84 22.22
CA MET A 161 -6.42 4.54 22.19
C MET A 161 -7.31 5.76 22.50
N VAL A 162 -6.95 6.57 23.49
CA VAL A 162 -7.65 7.82 23.80
C VAL A 162 -7.55 8.79 22.62
N ASP A 163 -6.35 8.96 22.06
CA ASP A 163 -6.12 9.82 20.91
C ASP A 163 -6.92 9.35 19.68
N LEU A 164 -7.00 8.03 19.45
CA LEU A 164 -7.85 7.45 18.41
C LEU A 164 -9.33 7.73 18.65
N GLY A 165 -9.83 7.58 19.88
CA GLY A 165 -11.22 7.90 20.26
C GLY A 165 -11.59 9.34 19.91
N ASN A 166 -10.69 10.29 20.17
CA ASN A 166 -10.86 11.70 19.82
C ASN A 166 -10.95 11.93 18.29
N ILE A 167 -10.14 11.21 17.51
CA ILE A 167 -10.22 11.25 16.04
C ILE A 167 -11.55 10.68 15.55
N ILE A 168 -11.99 9.54 16.09
CA ILE A 168 -13.27 8.92 15.74
C ILE A 168 -14.43 9.88 16.02
N GLU A 169 -14.42 10.54 17.17
CA GLU A 169 -15.44 11.54 17.53
C GLU A 169 -15.54 12.66 16.50
N LYS A 170 -14.41 13.27 16.12
CA LYS A 170 -14.37 14.34 15.10
C LYS A 170 -14.90 13.85 13.75
N LEU A 171 -14.56 12.62 13.36
CA LEU A 171 -15.05 12.01 12.13
C LEU A 171 -16.57 11.77 12.16
N ILE A 172 -17.10 11.28 13.29
CA ILE A 172 -18.55 11.10 13.51
C ILE A 172 -19.26 12.44 13.39
N LEU A 173 -18.80 13.47 14.11
CA LEU A 173 -19.36 14.82 14.04
C LEU A 173 -19.37 15.35 12.60
N ARG A 174 -18.28 15.14 11.86
CA ARG A 174 -18.19 15.57 10.47
C ARG A 174 -19.17 14.82 9.58
N CYS A 175 -19.32 13.50 9.74
CA CYS A 175 -20.28 12.70 8.99
C CYS A 175 -21.74 13.07 9.31
N MET A 176 -22.04 13.41 10.57
CA MET A 176 -23.38 13.81 11.01
C MET A 176 -23.79 15.21 10.55
N SER A 177 -22.83 16.10 10.23
CA SER A 177 -23.12 17.42 9.66
C SER A 177 -23.76 17.37 8.26
N ARG A 178 -23.81 16.18 7.63
CA ARG A 178 -24.58 15.90 6.41
C ARG A 178 -26.00 15.45 6.80
N ASN A 179 -27.04 15.99 6.14
CA ASN A 179 -28.37 15.36 6.13
C ASN A 179 -28.22 13.92 5.60
N GLN A 180 -28.28 12.93 6.51
CA GLN A 180 -27.83 11.56 6.25
C GLN A 180 -28.69 10.88 5.18
N HIS A 181 -28.03 10.26 4.20
CA HIS A 181 -28.67 9.30 3.31
C HIS A 181 -28.74 7.95 4.05
N PRO A 182 -29.83 7.15 3.92
CA PRO A 182 -29.97 5.86 4.63
C PRO A 182 -28.87 4.82 4.37
N LYS A 183 -27.98 5.06 3.39
CA LYS A 183 -26.84 4.20 3.07
C LYS A 183 -25.66 4.40 4.03
N ASP A 184 -25.56 5.56 4.68
CA ASP A 184 -24.42 5.96 5.50
C ASP A 184 -24.54 5.47 6.97
N MET A 185 -25.73 4.97 7.35
CA MET A 185 -26.13 4.62 8.71
C MET A 185 -25.33 3.44 9.32
N PRO A 186 -25.04 2.34 8.60
CA PRO A 186 -24.28 1.21 9.16
C PRO A 186 -22.84 1.59 9.50
N ALA A 187 -22.18 2.36 8.62
CA ALA A 187 -20.81 2.81 8.85
C ALA A 187 -20.72 3.80 10.02
N LEU A 188 -21.71 4.67 10.18
CA LEU A 188 -21.77 5.59 11.31
C LEU A 188 -22.02 4.88 12.66
N LEU A 189 -22.91 3.88 12.68
CA LEU A 189 -23.16 3.07 13.87
C LEU A 189 -21.89 2.38 14.34
N LEU A 190 -21.13 1.85 13.38
CA LEU A 190 -19.89 1.18 13.65
C LEU A 190 -18.78 2.12 14.16
N LEU A 191 -18.68 3.33 13.60
CA LEU A 191 -17.77 4.34 14.13
C LEU A 191 -18.10 4.66 15.60
N LYS A 192 -19.37 4.78 15.95
CA LYS A 192 -19.79 4.99 17.36
C LYS A 192 -19.39 3.83 18.25
N GLN A 193 -19.60 2.59 17.81
CA GLN A 193 -19.18 1.40 18.56
C GLN A 193 -17.65 1.34 18.74
N LEU A 194 -16.88 1.72 17.72
CA LEU A 194 -15.43 1.82 17.81
C LEU A 194 -14.98 2.93 18.76
N GLN A 195 -15.70 4.06 18.80
CA GLN A 195 -15.45 5.14 19.76
C GLN A 195 -15.61 4.63 21.20
N GLU A 196 -16.74 3.97 21.50
CA GLU A 196 -17.05 3.42 22.82
C GLU A 196 -16.04 2.35 23.27
N LYS A 197 -15.56 1.52 22.33
CA LYS A 197 -14.60 0.45 22.60
C LYS A 197 -13.14 0.87 22.51
N SER A 198 -12.85 2.05 21.96
CA SER A 198 -11.47 2.53 21.77
C SER A 198 -10.60 2.43 23.03
N PRO A 199 -11.08 2.65 24.27
CA PRO A 199 -10.26 2.50 25.48
C PRO A 199 -9.75 1.07 25.75
N PHE A 200 -10.33 0.05 25.10
CA PHE A 200 -10.02 -1.37 25.29
C PHE A 200 -9.36 -1.94 24.02
N TYR A 201 -8.02 -1.90 23.98
CA TYR A 201 -7.19 -2.26 22.83
C TYR A 201 -7.53 -3.61 22.16
N PRO A 202 -7.76 -4.72 22.89
CA PRO A 202 -8.12 -6.01 22.27
C PRO A 202 -9.51 -6.00 21.62
N ASP A 203 -10.47 -5.27 22.19
CA ASP A 203 -11.86 -5.24 21.71
C ASP A 203 -12.00 -4.37 20.46
N ALA A 204 -11.28 -3.25 20.38
CA ALA A 204 -11.20 -2.43 19.18
C ALA A 204 -10.54 -3.20 18.03
N MET A 205 -9.49 -3.99 18.33
CA MET A 205 -8.80 -4.83 17.34
C MET A 205 -9.64 -6.02 16.87
N ALA A 206 -10.31 -6.73 17.78
CA ALA A 206 -11.22 -7.81 17.42
C ALA A 206 -12.38 -7.30 16.54
N MET A 207 -12.93 -6.13 16.87
CA MET A 207 -14.00 -5.51 16.08
C MET A 207 -13.53 -5.08 14.69
N LEU A 208 -12.29 -4.61 14.57
CA LEU A 208 -11.69 -4.37 13.25
C LEU A 208 -11.39 -5.64 12.49
N GLU A 209 -10.97 -6.72 13.14
CA GLU A 209 -10.76 -7.99 12.46
C GLU A 209 -12.08 -8.53 11.94
N ASP A 210 -13.18 -8.40 12.68
CA ASP A 210 -14.53 -8.74 12.22
C ASP A 210 -14.97 -7.86 11.02
N LEU A 211 -14.68 -6.56 11.07
CA LEU A 211 -14.93 -5.64 9.96
C LEU A 211 -14.05 -5.89 8.75
N HIS A 212 -12.79 -6.23 8.99
CA HIS A 212 -11.83 -6.56 7.97
C HIS A 212 -12.15 -7.93 7.37
N GLN A 213 -12.74 -8.87 8.10
CA GLN A 213 -13.26 -10.13 7.55
C GLN A 213 -14.55 -9.91 6.74
N GLY A 214 -15.44 -9.03 7.19
CA GLY A 214 -16.64 -8.61 6.44
C GLY A 214 -16.31 -7.81 5.16
N GLN A 215 -15.27 -6.97 5.20
CA GLN A 215 -14.78 -6.17 4.07
C GLN A 215 -13.60 -6.78 3.30
N ARG A 216 -13.00 -7.90 3.75
CA ARG A 216 -11.99 -8.67 2.98
C ARG A 216 -12.58 -9.16 1.66
N LYS A 217 -13.91 -9.30 1.59
CA LYS A 217 -14.65 -9.51 0.33
C LYS A 217 -14.65 -8.31 -0.61
N ILE A 218 -14.29 -7.10 -0.17
CA ILE A 218 -14.48 -5.84 -0.91
C ILE A 218 -13.14 -5.09 -1.12
N TYR A 219 -12.21 -5.09 -0.16
CA TYR A 219 -10.92 -4.38 -0.27
C TYR A 219 -9.74 -5.22 0.24
N GLN A 220 -9.17 -5.98 -0.68
CA GLN A 220 -7.79 -6.47 -0.65
C GLN A 220 -7.07 -5.77 -1.82
N PRO A 221 -5.77 -5.42 -1.71
CA PRO A 221 -4.97 -5.07 -2.88
C PRO A 221 -5.25 -6.10 -3.97
N ALA A 222 -5.38 -5.70 -5.23
CA ALA A 222 -5.69 -6.64 -6.31
C ALA A 222 -4.68 -7.80 -6.44
N GLU A 223 -3.59 -7.78 -5.67
CA GLU A 223 -2.56 -8.82 -5.58
C GLU A 223 -2.83 -9.83 -4.44
N ASP A 224 -3.59 -9.45 -3.40
CA ASP A 224 -3.98 -10.33 -2.26
C ASP A 224 -5.42 -10.86 -2.35
N ARG A 225 -6.24 -10.36 -3.31
CA ARG A 225 -7.60 -10.87 -3.62
C ARG A 225 -7.62 -12.26 -4.24
N PHE A 226 -6.51 -12.64 -4.85
CA PHE A 226 -6.42 -13.84 -5.65
C PHE A 226 -5.39 -14.77 -5.03
N CYS A 227 -5.71 -16.06 -4.94
CA CYS A 227 -4.69 -17.07 -4.71
C CYS A 227 -3.83 -17.16 -5.97
N LEU A 228 -2.82 -16.28 -6.08
CA LEU A 228 -2.01 -16.15 -7.29
C LEU A 228 -1.22 -17.44 -7.52
N ALA A 229 -1.18 -17.88 -8.79
CA ALA A 229 -0.31 -18.96 -9.18
C ALA A 229 1.16 -18.56 -8.96
N SER A 230 1.96 -19.47 -8.41
CA SER A 230 3.41 -19.30 -8.32
C SER A 230 4.04 -19.26 -9.72
N SER A 231 5.23 -18.66 -9.84
CA SER A 231 5.96 -18.66 -11.12
C SER A 231 6.22 -20.09 -11.63
N GLY A 232 6.41 -21.05 -10.73
CA GLY A 232 6.56 -22.47 -11.06
C GLY A 232 5.30 -23.08 -11.70
N GLU A 233 4.13 -22.85 -11.10
CA GLU A 233 2.84 -23.34 -11.63
C GLU A 233 2.50 -22.73 -12.99
N LYS A 234 2.83 -21.45 -13.21
CA LYS A 234 2.65 -20.80 -14.52
C LYS A 234 3.56 -21.39 -15.59
N ILE A 235 4.83 -21.66 -15.25
CA ILE A 235 5.79 -22.30 -16.16
C ILE A 235 5.32 -23.72 -16.49
N GLN A 236 4.87 -24.47 -15.48
CA GLN A 236 4.35 -25.83 -15.67
C GLN A 236 3.12 -25.86 -16.58
N ALA A 237 2.17 -24.92 -16.39
CA ALA A 237 1.00 -24.79 -17.27
C ALA A 237 1.42 -24.55 -18.72
N PHE A 238 2.36 -23.63 -18.94
CA PHE A 238 2.88 -23.32 -20.27
C PHE A 238 3.60 -24.52 -20.90
N SER A 239 4.42 -25.24 -20.12
CA SER A 239 5.12 -26.45 -20.60
C SER A 239 4.16 -27.56 -21.01
N LEU A 240 3.03 -27.73 -20.31
CA LEU A 240 1.98 -28.67 -20.69
C LEU A 240 1.34 -28.29 -22.04
N ASP A 241 1.00 -27.02 -22.22
CA ASP A 241 0.45 -26.50 -23.49
C ASP A 241 1.46 -26.67 -24.65
N ALA A 242 2.74 -26.36 -24.39
CA ALA A 242 3.81 -26.49 -25.36
C ALA A 242 4.07 -27.96 -25.75
N PHE A 243 4.04 -28.88 -24.78
CA PHE A 243 4.21 -30.30 -25.05
C PHE A 243 3.04 -30.87 -25.87
N LEU A 244 1.80 -30.51 -25.50
CA LEU A 244 0.59 -30.96 -26.21
C LEU A 244 0.60 -30.50 -27.67
N LEU A 245 0.78 -29.20 -27.91
CA LEU A 245 0.78 -28.63 -29.26
C LEU A 245 2.01 -29.08 -30.06
N GLY A 246 3.18 -29.12 -29.42
CA GLY A 246 4.42 -29.60 -30.05
C GLY A 246 4.31 -31.05 -30.52
N SER A 247 3.69 -31.91 -29.73
CA SER A 247 3.45 -33.32 -30.11
C SER A 247 2.53 -33.41 -31.33
N ILE A 248 1.46 -32.61 -31.38
CA ILE A 248 0.55 -32.54 -32.55
C ILE A 248 1.33 -32.06 -33.78
N PHE A 249 2.06 -30.95 -33.67
CA PHE A 249 2.81 -30.39 -34.80
C PHE A 249 3.88 -31.36 -35.32
N PHE A 250 4.52 -32.11 -34.43
CA PHE A 250 5.50 -33.14 -34.79
C PHE A 250 4.85 -34.32 -35.52
N ILE A 251 3.75 -34.87 -34.98
CA ILE A 251 3.02 -36.01 -35.60
C ILE A 251 2.59 -35.67 -37.03
N TYR A 252 2.10 -34.45 -37.24
CA TYR A 252 1.64 -34.01 -38.55
C TYR A 252 2.71 -33.34 -39.42
N SER A 253 3.98 -33.32 -38.99
CA SER A 253 5.10 -32.71 -39.72
C SER A 253 4.81 -31.28 -40.22
N MET A 254 4.22 -30.46 -39.34
CA MET A 254 3.75 -29.12 -39.70
C MET A 254 4.94 -28.14 -39.94
N PRO A 255 4.89 -27.29 -40.98
CA PRO A 255 5.92 -26.27 -41.20
C PRO A 255 6.03 -25.28 -40.03
N MET A 256 7.25 -24.88 -39.69
CA MET A 256 7.54 -23.98 -38.55
C MET A 256 6.72 -22.66 -38.55
N PRO A 257 6.53 -21.95 -39.68
CA PRO A 257 5.70 -20.74 -39.68
C PRO A 257 4.24 -21.02 -39.31
N LEU A 258 3.71 -22.14 -39.80
CA LEU A 258 2.33 -22.56 -39.54
C LEU A 258 2.16 -23.00 -38.08
N SER A 259 3.12 -23.73 -37.53
CA SER A 259 3.08 -24.15 -36.13
C SER A 259 3.12 -22.96 -35.16
N ILE A 260 3.94 -21.94 -35.44
CA ILE A 260 3.98 -20.69 -34.66
C ILE A 260 2.63 -19.96 -34.75
N ALA A 261 2.05 -19.82 -35.94
CA ALA A 261 0.76 -19.15 -36.13
C ALA A 261 -0.37 -19.87 -35.37
N LEU A 262 -0.43 -21.20 -35.46
CA LEU A 262 -1.42 -22.01 -34.75
C LEU A 262 -1.21 -21.96 -33.23
N PHE A 263 0.05 -21.93 -32.77
CA PHE A 263 0.37 -21.77 -31.36
C PHE A 263 -0.15 -20.42 -30.82
N LEU A 264 0.08 -19.32 -31.53
CA LEU A 264 -0.43 -18.01 -31.15
C LEU A 264 -1.96 -17.96 -31.16
N LEU A 265 -2.58 -18.53 -32.19
CA LEU A 265 -4.04 -18.61 -32.32
C LEU A 265 -4.67 -19.39 -31.16
N TYR A 266 -4.02 -20.49 -30.74
CA TYR A 266 -4.45 -21.29 -29.59
C TYR A 266 -4.52 -20.46 -28.30
N PHE A 267 -3.46 -19.71 -27.97
CA PHE A 267 -3.46 -18.86 -26.77
C PHE A 267 -4.47 -17.73 -26.90
N LEU A 268 -4.56 -17.08 -28.06
CA LEU A 268 -5.49 -15.97 -28.28
C LEU A 268 -6.94 -16.42 -28.08
N PHE A 269 -7.31 -17.55 -28.69
CA PHE A 269 -8.68 -18.05 -28.67
C PHE A 269 -9.08 -18.55 -27.29
N LEU A 270 -8.24 -19.40 -26.67
CA LEU A 270 -8.58 -19.99 -25.38
C LEU A 270 -8.50 -18.99 -24.23
N GLU A 271 -7.52 -18.08 -24.23
CA GLU A 271 -7.47 -17.04 -23.21
C GLU A 271 -8.55 -15.98 -23.43
N GLY A 272 -8.88 -15.63 -24.68
CA GLY A 272 -9.87 -14.60 -25.00
C GLY A 272 -11.33 -15.03 -24.84
N ILE A 273 -11.64 -16.32 -24.96
CA ILE A 273 -13.02 -16.84 -24.87
C ILE A 273 -13.25 -17.61 -23.58
N LEU A 274 -12.32 -18.50 -23.21
CA LEU A 274 -12.47 -19.36 -22.04
C LEU A 274 -11.76 -18.81 -20.80
N GLY A 275 -10.93 -17.77 -20.95
CA GLY A 275 -10.14 -17.20 -19.85
C GLY A 275 -9.04 -18.14 -19.35
N MET A 276 -8.74 -19.23 -20.05
CA MET A 276 -7.74 -20.22 -19.65
C MET A 276 -7.32 -21.10 -20.83
N THR A 277 -6.06 -21.51 -20.85
CA THR A 277 -5.54 -22.56 -21.74
C THR A 277 -5.80 -23.95 -21.15
N LEU A 278 -5.54 -25.02 -21.92
CA LEU A 278 -5.74 -26.38 -21.43
C LEU A 278 -4.78 -26.74 -20.30
N GLY A 279 -3.51 -26.35 -20.40
CA GLY A 279 -2.50 -26.53 -19.37
C GLY A 279 -2.83 -25.78 -18.09
N LYS A 280 -3.37 -24.55 -18.21
CA LYS A 280 -3.90 -23.81 -17.05
C LYS A 280 -5.12 -24.49 -16.46
N LYS A 281 -6.05 -24.98 -17.29
CA LYS A 281 -7.24 -25.72 -16.85
C LYS A 281 -6.88 -27.00 -16.09
N LEU A 282 -5.86 -27.74 -16.53
CA LEU A 282 -5.38 -28.96 -15.86
C LEU A 282 -4.81 -28.68 -14.47
N LEU A 283 -4.16 -27.53 -14.29
CA LEU A 283 -3.60 -27.11 -13.00
C LEU A 283 -4.59 -26.30 -12.14
N GLY A 284 -5.86 -26.21 -12.56
CA GLY A 284 -6.88 -25.43 -11.85
C GLY A 284 -6.57 -23.93 -11.84
N LEU A 285 -5.92 -23.42 -12.89
CA LEU A 285 -5.55 -22.01 -13.04
C LEU A 285 -6.48 -21.32 -14.03
N GLU A 286 -6.76 -20.04 -13.76
CA GLU A 286 -7.50 -19.18 -14.69
C GLU A 286 -6.91 -17.78 -14.74
N ILE A 287 -7.25 -17.07 -15.81
CA ILE A 287 -6.80 -15.71 -16.08
C ILE A 287 -8.00 -14.79 -15.93
N CYS A 288 -7.86 -13.76 -15.11
CA CYS A 288 -8.89 -12.74 -14.96
C CYS A 288 -8.26 -11.35 -14.94
N ARG A 289 -9.09 -10.34 -15.17
CA ARG A 289 -8.71 -8.95 -14.91
C ARG A 289 -8.54 -8.74 -13.41
N LYS A 290 -7.78 -7.73 -13.02
CA LYS A 290 -7.68 -7.27 -11.61
C LYS A 290 -9.03 -6.84 -11.02
N THR A 291 -10.03 -6.61 -11.88
CA THR A 291 -11.43 -6.29 -11.56
C THR A 291 -12.35 -7.51 -11.46
N GLU A 292 -11.81 -8.74 -11.51
CA GLU A 292 -12.54 -10.03 -11.49
C GLU A 292 -13.37 -10.36 -12.74
N GLU A 293 -13.40 -9.46 -13.72
CA GLU A 293 -13.98 -9.73 -15.02
C GLU A 293 -13.16 -10.76 -15.83
N LYS A 294 -13.85 -11.49 -16.70
CA LYS A 294 -13.20 -12.36 -17.68
C LYS A 294 -12.38 -11.53 -18.66
N VAL A 295 -11.27 -12.12 -19.13
CA VAL A 295 -10.44 -11.54 -20.18
C VAL A 295 -11.22 -11.59 -21.50
N ASP A 296 -11.18 -10.51 -22.26
CA ASP A 296 -11.73 -10.44 -23.62
C ASP A 296 -10.63 -10.68 -24.68
N LEU A 297 -11.04 -10.90 -25.92
CA LEU A 297 -10.12 -11.20 -27.02
C LEU A 297 -9.08 -10.09 -27.25
N GLY A 298 -9.48 -8.83 -27.10
CA GLY A 298 -8.59 -7.67 -27.23
C GLY A 298 -7.49 -7.66 -26.17
N LEU A 299 -7.84 -7.98 -24.92
CA LEU A 299 -6.86 -8.06 -23.84
C LEU A 299 -5.98 -9.31 -23.93
N ALA A 300 -6.50 -10.44 -24.40
CA ALA A 300 -5.70 -11.62 -24.70
C ALA A 300 -4.65 -11.34 -25.79
N LEU A 301 -5.03 -10.64 -26.86
CA LEU A 301 -4.10 -10.21 -27.90
C LEU A 301 -3.01 -9.29 -27.35
N TRP A 302 -3.40 -8.31 -26.52
CA TRP A 302 -2.47 -7.40 -25.88
C TRP A 302 -1.45 -8.14 -24.99
N ARG A 303 -1.88 -9.15 -24.25
CA ARG A 303 -0.99 -10.00 -23.42
C ARG A 303 0.01 -10.79 -24.24
N ILE A 304 -0.42 -11.34 -25.38
CA ILE A 304 0.46 -12.04 -26.32
C ILE A 304 1.51 -11.06 -26.85
N ILE A 305 1.11 -9.89 -27.35
CA ILE A 305 2.05 -8.87 -27.86
C ILE A 305 3.09 -8.51 -26.79
N LEU A 306 2.65 -8.20 -25.57
CA LEU A 306 3.55 -7.86 -24.46
C LEU A 306 4.54 -8.98 -24.12
N PHE A 307 4.09 -10.24 -24.16
CA PHE A 307 4.95 -11.39 -23.89
C PHE A 307 6.08 -11.50 -24.94
N TYR A 308 5.75 -11.42 -26.23
CA TYR A 308 6.74 -11.55 -27.31
C TYR A 308 7.64 -10.33 -27.44
N CYS A 309 7.14 -9.11 -27.20
CA CYS A 309 7.97 -7.91 -27.13
C CYS A 309 9.01 -7.97 -26.00
N ALA A 310 8.77 -8.77 -24.97
CA ALA A 310 9.68 -8.93 -23.83
C ALA A 310 10.76 -10.01 -24.02
N LEU A 311 10.63 -10.90 -25.02
CA LEU A 311 11.60 -11.98 -25.29
C LEU A 311 13.05 -11.51 -25.48
N PRO A 312 13.32 -10.38 -26.19
CA PRO A 312 14.68 -9.86 -26.34
C PRO A 312 15.29 -9.34 -25.02
N PHE A 313 14.46 -9.07 -24.01
CA PHE A 313 14.86 -8.46 -22.74
C PHE A 313 14.86 -9.45 -21.56
N CYS A 314 14.58 -10.73 -21.81
CA CYS A 314 14.36 -11.77 -20.79
C CYS A 314 15.50 -11.94 -19.77
N PHE A 315 16.75 -11.61 -20.12
CA PHE A 315 17.91 -11.75 -19.22
C PHE A 315 17.80 -10.87 -17.96
N PHE A 316 17.14 -9.71 -18.03
CA PHE A 316 16.95 -8.82 -16.87
C PHE A 316 15.74 -9.20 -16.00
N PHE A 317 14.81 -10.01 -16.50
CA PHE A 317 13.51 -10.23 -15.85
C PHE A 317 13.40 -11.56 -15.07
N LEU A 318 14.31 -12.51 -15.31
CA LEU A 318 14.40 -13.77 -14.56
C LEU A 318 14.89 -13.61 -13.11
N LEU A 319 15.39 -12.42 -12.74
CA LEU A 319 15.94 -12.13 -11.40
C LEU A 319 14.90 -11.59 -10.39
N ARG A 320 13.61 -11.51 -10.74
CA ARG A 320 12.58 -10.99 -9.82
C ARG A 320 11.76 -12.09 -9.15
N LYS A 321 11.99 -12.30 -7.84
CA LYS A 321 11.11 -13.03 -6.91
C LYS A 321 9.77 -12.27 -6.68
N LYS A 322 8.94 -12.08 -7.70
CA LYS A 322 7.56 -11.57 -7.52
C LYS A 322 6.56 -12.51 -8.21
N SER A 323 5.42 -12.73 -7.55
CA SER A 323 4.32 -13.62 -7.97
C SER A 323 3.56 -13.14 -9.21
N LEU A 324 3.73 -11.88 -9.62
CA LEU A 324 3.05 -11.28 -10.78
C LEU A 324 4.03 -11.05 -11.94
N ASN A 325 3.75 -11.65 -13.10
CA ASN A 325 4.54 -11.44 -14.31
C ASN A 325 4.36 -10.01 -14.82
N TRP A 326 5.38 -9.46 -15.48
CA TRP A 326 5.36 -8.08 -15.94
C TRP A 326 4.32 -7.83 -17.05
N HIS A 327 4.15 -8.78 -17.97
CA HIS A 327 3.10 -8.72 -19.00
C HIS A 327 1.69 -8.72 -18.38
N ASP A 328 1.46 -9.51 -17.33
CA ASP A 328 0.21 -9.51 -16.58
C ASP A 328 -0.01 -8.16 -15.86
N ARG A 329 1.07 -7.57 -15.31
CA ARG A 329 1.01 -6.26 -14.65
C ARG A 329 0.64 -5.13 -15.61
N ILE A 330 1.24 -5.11 -16.80
CA ILE A 330 0.96 -4.09 -17.83
C ILE A 330 -0.43 -4.29 -18.44
N ALA A 331 -0.82 -5.53 -18.69
CA ALA A 331 -2.15 -5.85 -19.19
C ALA A 331 -3.25 -5.71 -18.11
N GLY A 332 -2.92 -5.47 -16.84
CA GLY A 332 -3.92 -5.41 -15.78
C GLY A 332 -4.62 -6.75 -15.49
N THR A 333 -3.97 -7.87 -15.81
CA THR A 333 -4.47 -9.23 -15.57
C THR A 333 -3.72 -9.93 -14.45
N VAL A 334 -4.28 -11.02 -13.96
CA VAL A 334 -3.68 -11.92 -12.98
C VAL A 334 -3.95 -13.37 -13.38
N VAL A 335 -3.06 -14.27 -12.99
CA VAL A 335 -3.28 -15.73 -13.07
C VAL A 335 -3.51 -16.24 -11.66
N ARG A 336 -4.69 -16.79 -11.41
CA ARG A 336 -5.13 -17.24 -10.09
C ARG A 336 -5.50 -18.71 -10.09
N LYS A 337 -5.45 -19.34 -8.91
CA LYS A 337 -6.05 -20.65 -8.67
C LYS A 337 -7.58 -20.51 -8.63
N LYS A 338 -8.27 -21.41 -9.29
CA LYS A 338 -9.71 -21.49 -9.32
C LYS A 338 -10.18 -21.98 -7.95
N THR A 339 -10.88 -21.13 -7.21
CA THR A 339 -11.58 -21.55 -5.99
C THR A 339 -12.75 -22.45 -6.40
N SER A 340 -12.73 -23.69 -5.92
CA SER A 340 -13.76 -24.70 -6.13
C SER A 340 -15.12 -24.28 -5.60
#